data_AF-A0AAU3D2K8-F1
#
_entry.id   AF-A0AAU3D2K8-F1
#
_cell.length_a   1.000
_cell.length_b   1.000
_cell.length_c   1.000
_cell.angle_alpha   90.00
_cell.angle_beta   90.00
_cell.angle_gamma   90.00
#
_symmetry.space_group_name_H-M   'P 1'
#
loop_
_entity.id
_entity.type
_entity.pdbx_description
1 polymer ?
#
loop_
_entity_poly.entity_id
_entity_poly.type
_entity_poly.pdbx_seq_one_letter_code
_entity_poly.pdbx_strand_id
1 'polypeptide(L)'
;MRNTPGLPDAPIEATELDRRRTAARAINDAMYAAEIRSLCNIGRTKYSSAVTLLLLPNDQDKTAFPDGMALPDPSAASVLKNALHSISVDADITAEAVGPEPALRVELRTSDDALRLAQWTMDNLPAPHLAAYQLRSALAAHGIAAKGLHITCEKVAVGYLAVHDAALLGSILYAGQNASPDPDDDWHAVEYLANRTAAILSAATGEVVMVIADPACSSCSLSRPHRVNVGALTVSAAQRLTAAVQAAHDCTNPRPG
;
A
#
# COMPACT_ATOMS: atom_id res chain seq x y z
N MET A 1 -28.47 -33.01 -27.95
CA MET A 1 -28.46 -31.69 -27.26
C MET A 1 -27.64 -30.75 -28.13
N ARG A 2 -28.26 -29.71 -28.70
CA ARG A 2 -27.54 -28.74 -29.54
C ARG A 2 -26.80 -27.79 -28.60
N ASN A 3 -25.46 -27.76 -28.69
CA ASN A 3 -24.66 -26.68 -28.13
C ASN A 3 -25.09 -25.40 -28.85
N THR A 4 -25.82 -24.53 -28.17
CA THR A 4 -26.03 -23.16 -28.63
C THR A 4 -24.66 -22.48 -28.58
N PRO A 5 -24.09 -22.03 -29.71
CA PRO A 5 -22.85 -21.26 -29.66
C PRO A 5 -23.14 -20.00 -28.83
N GLY A 6 -22.39 -19.84 -27.73
CA GLY A 6 -22.50 -18.66 -26.88
C GLY A 6 -22.38 -17.41 -27.74
N LEU A 7 -23.31 -16.47 -27.59
CA LEU A 7 -23.24 -15.18 -28.25
C LEU A 7 -21.84 -14.58 -28.01
N PRO A 8 -21.15 -14.08 -29.04
CA PRO A 8 -19.86 -13.43 -28.85
C PRO A 8 -20.02 -12.28 -27.86
N ASP A 9 -19.16 -12.28 -26.85
CA ASP A 9 -19.14 -11.30 -25.77
C ASP A 9 -18.98 -9.88 -26.35
N ALA A 10 -20.06 -9.09 -26.29
CA ALA A 10 -20.03 -7.74 -26.81
C ALA A 10 -19.10 -6.86 -25.94
N PRO A 11 -18.24 -6.02 -26.56
CA PRO A 11 -17.44 -5.07 -25.81
C PRO A 11 -18.34 -4.09 -25.06
N ILE A 12 -17.84 -3.59 -23.94
CA ILE A 12 -18.50 -2.53 -23.18
C ILE A 12 -18.23 -1.15 -23.79
N GLU A 13 -19.18 -0.23 -23.57
CA GLU A 13 -19.04 1.18 -23.95
C GLU A 13 -17.86 1.83 -23.21
N ALA A 14 -17.23 2.85 -23.83
CA ALA A 14 -16.07 3.53 -23.26
C ALA A 14 -16.35 4.13 -21.86
N THR A 15 -17.55 4.69 -21.67
CA THR A 15 -17.97 5.26 -20.38
C THR A 15 -18.07 4.21 -19.27
N GLU A 16 -18.52 3.01 -19.60
CA GLU A 16 -18.60 1.90 -18.65
C GLU A 16 -17.20 1.36 -18.34
N LEU A 17 -16.33 1.25 -19.35
CA LEU A 17 -14.93 0.87 -19.13
C LEU A 17 -14.22 1.85 -18.19
N ASP A 18 -14.47 3.16 -18.32
CA ASP A 18 -13.89 4.17 -17.44
C ASP A 18 -14.45 4.09 -16.02
N ARG A 19 -15.75 3.79 -15.85
CA ARG A 19 -16.32 3.50 -14.52
C ARG A 19 -15.65 2.29 -13.86
N ARG A 20 -15.47 1.19 -14.61
CA ARG A 20 -14.78 0.00 -14.10
C ARG A 20 -13.32 0.28 -13.75
N ARG A 21 -12.62 1.10 -14.52
CA ARG A 21 -11.24 1.55 -14.21
C ARG A 21 -11.16 2.39 -12.93
N THR A 22 -12.14 3.26 -12.71
CA THR A 22 -12.22 4.05 -11.47
C THR A 22 -12.49 3.15 -10.28
N ALA A 23 -13.46 2.23 -10.40
CA ALA A 23 -13.77 1.27 -9.35
C ALA A 23 -12.59 0.34 -9.02
N ALA A 24 -11.90 -0.17 -10.05
CA ALA A 24 -10.70 -0.98 -9.90
C ALA A 24 -9.54 -0.25 -9.21
N ARG A 25 -9.37 1.05 -9.48
CA ARG A 25 -8.37 1.87 -8.77
C ARG A 25 -8.74 2.05 -7.30
N ALA A 26 -9.99 2.43 -7.03
CA ALA A 26 -10.47 2.64 -5.66
C ALA A 26 -10.32 1.38 -4.80
N ILE A 27 -10.71 0.21 -5.32
CA ILE A 27 -10.59 -1.04 -4.57
C ILE A 27 -9.15 -1.50 -4.40
N ASN A 28 -8.29 -1.29 -5.40
CA ASN A 28 -6.86 -1.60 -5.29
C ASN A 28 -6.18 -0.71 -4.25
N ASP A 29 -6.53 0.58 -4.21
CA ASP A 29 -6.04 1.51 -3.19
C ASP A 29 -6.51 1.11 -1.79
N ALA A 30 -7.77 0.66 -1.66
CA ALA A 30 -8.32 0.18 -0.40
C ALA A 30 -7.65 -1.12 0.10
N MET A 31 -7.42 -2.11 -0.79
CA MET A 31 -6.69 -3.33 -0.45
C MET A 31 -5.25 -3.01 -0.06
N TYR A 32 -4.60 -2.08 -0.76
CA TYR A 32 -3.25 -1.63 -0.43
C TYR A 32 -3.18 -0.92 0.92
N ALA A 33 -4.19 -0.11 1.26
CA ALA A 33 -4.30 0.54 2.56
C ALA A 33 -4.52 -0.47 3.70
N ALA A 34 -5.24 -1.56 3.43
CA ALA A 34 -5.47 -2.66 4.35
C ALA A 34 -4.31 -3.68 4.41
N GLU A 35 -3.22 -3.45 3.67
CA GLU A 35 -2.10 -4.40 3.50
C GLU A 35 -2.53 -5.80 3.02
N ILE A 36 -3.66 -5.87 2.30
CA ILE A 36 -4.17 -7.07 1.67
C ILE A 36 -3.49 -7.21 0.31
N ARG A 37 -2.75 -8.30 0.14
CA ARG A 37 -2.11 -8.64 -1.15
C ARG A 37 -3.20 -9.08 -2.13
N SER A 38 -3.45 -8.26 -3.15
CA SER A 38 -4.46 -8.55 -4.17
C SER A 38 -3.97 -8.31 -5.59
N LEU A 39 -4.47 -9.11 -6.54
CA LEU A 39 -4.41 -8.78 -7.97
C LEU A 39 -5.79 -8.33 -8.43
N CYS A 40 -5.85 -7.21 -9.14
CA CYS A 40 -7.10 -6.64 -9.64
C CYS A 40 -7.15 -6.71 -11.16
N ASN A 41 -8.26 -7.22 -11.71
CA ASN A 41 -8.54 -7.24 -13.14
C ASN A 41 -9.89 -6.58 -13.44
N ILE A 42 -10.00 -5.98 -14.63
CA ILE A 42 -11.20 -5.29 -15.10
C ILE A 42 -11.85 -6.13 -16.20
N GLY A 43 -13.14 -6.43 -16.04
CA GLY A 43 -13.92 -7.05 -17.12
C GLY A 43 -14.13 -6.09 -18.28
N ARG A 44 -13.95 -6.57 -19.52
CA ARG A 44 -14.02 -5.77 -20.74
C ARG A 44 -15.24 -6.05 -21.61
N THR A 45 -16.11 -6.96 -21.16
CA THR A 45 -17.28 -7.43 -21.90
C THR A 45 -18.54 -7.26 -21.06
N LYS A 46 -19.71 -7.18 -21.71
CA LYS A 46 -21.00 -6.92 -21.03
C LYS A 46 -21.36 -7.96 -19.96
N TYR A 47 -20.91 -9.19 -20.13
CA TYR A 47 -21.23 -10.31 -19.23
C TYR A 47 -20.11 -10.61 -18.22
N SER A 48 -18.94 -10.00 -18.38
CA SER A 48 -17.88 -10.08 -17.40
C SER A 48 -18.17 -9.19 -16.18
N SER A 49 -17.83 -9.72 -15.00
CA SER A 49 -17.76 -8.98 -13.74
C SER A 49 -17.02 -7.65 -13.94
N ALA A 50 -17.52 -6.57 -13.34
CA ALA A 50 -16.90 -5.26 -13.45
C ALA A 50 -15.45 -5.27 -12.98
N VAL A 51 -15.22 -5.88 -11.81
CA VAL A 51 -13.91 -6.05 -11.21
C VAL A 51 -13.76 -7.47 -10.67
N THR A 52 -12.61 -8.08 -10.90
CA THR A 52 -12.21 -9.32 -10.24
C THR A 52 -11.02 -9.04 -9.35
N LEU A 53 -11.11 -9.38 -8.07
CA LEU A 53 -10.00 -9.40 -7.14
C LEU A 53 -9.55 -10.83 -6.91
N LEU A 54 -8.24 -11.01 -6.83
CA LEU A 54 -7.63 -12.24 -6.38
C LEU A 54 -6.87 -11.95 -5.11
N LEU A 55 -7.43 -12.37 -3.97
CA LEU A 55 -6.86 -12.16 -2.65
C LEU A 55 -5.87 -13.29 -2.37
N LEU A 56 -4.62 -12.90 -2.14
CA LEU A 56 -3.49 -13.80 -1.93
C LEU A 56 -3.16 -13.85 -0.43
N PRO A 57 -2.74 -15.00 0.09
CA PRO A 57 -2.31 -15.14 1.47
C PRO A 57 -1.12 -14.22 1.73
N ASN A 58 -1.14 -13.57 2.90
CA ASN A 58 -0.05 -12.70 3.30
C ASN A 58 1.08 -13.55 3.89
N ASP A 59 2.34 -13.22 3.58
CA ASP A 59 3.50 -13.99 4.04
C ASP A 59 3.64 -14.01 5.57
N GLN A 60 3.01 -13.05 6.27
CA GLN A 60 3.00 -12.95 7.72
C GLN A 60 1.94 -13.84 8.41
N ASP A 61 0.96 -14.36 7.67
CA ASP A 61 -0.10 -15.25 8.18
C ASP A 61 0.13 -16.73 7.81
N LYS A 62 1.38 -17.11 7.50
CA LYS A 62 1.77 -18.50 7.18
C LYS A 62 1.43 -19.52 8.27
N THR A 63 1.12 -19.08 9.49
CA THR A 63 0.66 -19.94 10.58
C THR A 63 -0.79 -20.44 10.43
N ALA A 64 -1.59 -19.87 9.52
CA ALA A 64 -2.93 -20.36 9.24
C ALA A 64 -2.97 -21.55 8.26
N PHE A 65 -1.86 -21.86 7.58
CA PHE A 65 -1.78 -22.94 6.60
C PHE A 65 -0.53 -23.80 6.84
N PRO A 66 -0.52 -24.65 7.89
CA PRO A 66 0.50 -25.67 8.02
C PRO A 66 0.26 -26.67 6.87
N ASP A 67 1.32 -26.91 6.09
CA ASP A 67 1.35 -27.71 4.86
C ASP A 67 0.74 -27.03 3.62
N GLY A 68 1.65 -26.60 2.71
CA GLY A 68 1.29 -26.07 1.41
C GLY A 68 0.38 -27.02 0.63
N MET A 69 -0.59 -26.43 -0.08
CA MET A 69 -1.65 -27.04 -0.92
C MET A 69 -3.08 -27.06 -0.35
N ALA A 70 -3.35 -26.53 0.85
CA ALA A 70 -4.74 -26.28 1.22
C ALA A 70 -5.25 -25.00 0.52
N LEU A 71 -6.21 -25.14 -0.40
CA LEU A 71 -7.08 -24.01 -0.82
C LEU A 71 -7.59 -23.28 0.43
N PRO A 72 -7.88 -21.96 0.37
CA PRO A 72 -8.45 -21.28 1.51
C PRO A 72 -9.71 -22.04 1.93
N ASP A 73 -9.86 -22.29 3.24
CA ASP A 73 -10.99 -23.06 3.78
C ASP A 73 -12.29 -22.56 3.12
N PRO A 74 -13.15 -23.45 2.56
CA PRO A 74 -14.47 -23.08 2.06
C PRO A 74 -15.30 -22.25 3.06
N SER A 75 -15.00 -22.37 4.37
CA SER A 75 -15.55 -21.51 5.41
C SER A 75 -15.15 -20.04 5.23
N ALA A 76 -13.93 -19.72 4.81
CA ALA A 76 -13.43 -18.37 4.58
C ALA A 76 -14.17 -17.69 3.41
N ALA A 77 -14.42 -18.41 2.31
CA ALA A 77 -15.24 -17.91 1.20
C ALA A 77 -16.67 -17.60 1.66
N SER A 78 -17.25 -18.45 2.52
CA SER A 78 -18.60 -18.27 3.07
C SER A 78 -18.68 -17.09 4.04
N VAL A 79 -17.69 -16.94 4.93
CA VAL A 79 -17.59 -15.80 5.86
C VAL A 79 -17.46 -14.49 5.10
N LEU A 80 -16.57 -14.44 4.09
CA LEU A 80 -16.40 -13.25 3.26
C LEU A 80 -17.68 -12.94 2.48
N LYS A 81 -18.36 -13.95 1.93
CA LYS A 81 -19.63 -13.76 1.22
C LYS A 81 -20.69 -13.16 2.13
N ASN A 82 -20.81 -13.64 3.36
CA ASN A 82 -21.74 -13.10 4.35
C ASN A 82 -21.39 -11.66 4.75
N ALA A 83 -20.10 -11.35 4.89
CA ALA A 83 -19.63 -10.00 5.17
C ALA A 83 -19.91 -9.03 4.01
N LEU A 84 -19.72 -9.45 2.76
CA LEU A 84 -20.06 -8.64 1.58
C LEU A 84 -21.57 -8.43 1.47
N HIS A 85 -22.37 -9.46 1.75
CA HIS A 85 -23.83 -9.34 1.75
C HIS A 85 -24.34 -8.34 2.80
N SER A 86 -23.74 -8.28 3.99
CA SER A 86 -24.17 -7.34 5.04
C SER A 86 -23.95 -5.87 4.66
N ILE A 87 -23.01 -5.61 3.75
CA ILE A 87 -22.76 -4.28 3.18
C ILE A 87 -23.41 -4.11 1.80
N SER A 88 -24.35 -4.98 1.43
CA SER A 88 -25.07 -4.94 0.14
C SER A 88 -24.14 -4.98 -1.08
N VAL A 89 -23.04 -5.73 -1.01
CA VAL A 89 -22.15 -5.97 -2.15
C VAL A 89 -22.49 -7.33 -2.77
N ASP A 90 -22.89 -7.35 -4.03
CA ASP A 90 -23.13 -8.59 -4.78
C ASP A 90 -21.82 -9.10 -5.38
N ALA A 91 -21.33 -10.23 -4.84
CA ALA A 91 -20.09 -10.84 -5.26
C ALA A 91 -20.17 -12.36 -5.28
N ASP A 92 -19.58 -12.94 -6.33
CA ASP A 92 -19.30 -14.36 -6.39
C ASP A 92 -17.89 -14.62 -5.87
N ILE A 93 -17.76 -15.55 -4.92
CA ILE A 93 -16.49 -15.86 -4.26
C ILE A 93 -16.16 -17.32 -4.48
N THR A 94 -14.98 -17.58 -5.02
CA THR A 94 -14.49 -18.93 -5.28
C THR A 94 -13.06 -19.07 -4.78
N ALA A 95 -12.77 -20.20 -4.12
CA ALA A 95 -11.41 -20.59 -3.83
C ALA A 95 -10.74 -21.12 -5.12
N GLU A 96 -9.54 -20.65 -5.43
CA GLU A 96 -8.75 -21.14 -6.54
C GLU A 96 -7.26 -21.25 -6.18
N ALA A 97 -6.51 -22.03 -6.96
CA ALA A 97 -5.06 -22.16 -6.82
C ALA A 97 -4.36 -21.27 -7.84
N VAL A 98 -3.49 -20.39 -7.38
CA VAL A 98 -2.68 -19.47 -8.20
C VAL A 98 -1.24 -19.93 -8.13
N GLY A 99 -0.87 -20.86 -9.01
CA GLY A 99 0.38 -21.58 -8.91
C GLY A 99 0.39 -22.46 -7.64
N PRO A 100 1.42 -22.37 -6.77
CA PRO A 100 1.46 -23.13 -5.52
C PRO A 100 0.64 -22.49 -4.39
N GLU A 101 0.14 -21.26 -4.57
CA GLU A 101 -0.53 -20.50 -3.52
C GLU A 101 -2.06 -20.62 -3.61
N PRO A 102 -2.76 -20.88 -2.50
CA PRO A 102 -4.21 -20.78 -2.44
C PRO A 102 -4.64 -19.31 -2.55
N ALA A 103 -5.79 -19.03 -3.17
CA ALA A 103 -6.31 -17.68 -3.30
C ALA A 103 -7.84 -17.64 -3.26
N LEU A 104 -8.41 -16.49 -2.90
CA LEU A 104 -9.84 -16.22 -3.03
C LEU A 104 -10.07 -15.29 -4.23
N ARG A 105 -10.78 -15.79 -5.23
CA ARG A 105 -11.28 -14.98 -6.34
C ARG A 105 -12.61 -14.37 -5.94
N VAL A 106 -12.69 -13.04 -5.95
CA VAL A 106 -13.89 -12.25 -5.65
C VAL A 106 -14.30 -11.52 -6.91
N GLU A 107 -15.46 -11.86 -7.43
CA GLU A 107 -16.05 -11.27 -8.63
C GLU A 107 -17.13 -10.27 -8.26
N LEU A 108 -16.81 -8.99 -8.44
CA LEU A 108 -17.72 -7.87 -8.18
C LEU A 108 -18.49 -7.58 -9.45
N ARG A 109 -19.81 -7.82 -9.43
CA ARG A 109 -20.62 -7.78 -10.64
C ARG A 109 -20.70 -6.38 -11.24
N THR A 110 -20.83 -5.36 -10.40
CA THR A 110 -20.96 -3.97 -10.83
C THR A 110 -19.81 -3.09 -10.36
N SER A 111 -19.60 -1.96 -11.04
CA SER A 111 -18.64 -0.93 -10.59
C SER A 111 -19.02 -0.37 -9.22
N ASP A 112 -20.33 -0.29 -8.92
CA ASP A 112 -20.84 0.23 -7.65
C ASP A 112 -20.55 -0.71 -6.48
N ASP A 113 -20.61 -2.03 -6.70
CA ASP A 113 -20.22 -3.04 -5.70
C ASP A 113 -18.74 -2.91 -5.32
N ALA A 114 -17.87 -2.72 -6.31
CA ALA A 114 -16.45 -2.50 -6.08
C ALA A 114 -16.16 -1.18 -5.36
N LEU A 115 -16.86 -0.10 -5.69
CA LEU A 115 -16.75 1.18 -4.99
C LEU A 115 -17.26 1.08 -3.55
N ARG A 116 -18.38 0.38 -3.32
CA ARG A 116 -18.95 0.18 -1.98
C ARG A 116 -18.02 -0.64 -1.10
N LEU A 117 -17.43 -1.72 -1.64
CA LEU A 117 -16.42 -2.50 -0.92
C LEU A 117 -15.19 -1.65 -0.60
N ALA A 118 -14.68 -0.88 -1.57
CA ALA A 118 -13.52 -0.01 -1.36
C ALA A 118 -13.76 0.99 -0.23
N GLN A 119 -14.91 1.67 -0.27
CA GLN A 119 -15.31 2.63 0.75
C GLN A 119 -15.43 1.96 2.12
N TRP A 120 -16.13 0.82 2.20
CA TRP A 120 -16.27 0.08 3.45
C TRP A 120 -14.92 -0.35 4.03
N THR A 121 -14.01 -0.84 3.19
CA THR A 121 -12.65 -1.20 3.63
C THR A 121 -11.92 0.01 4.20
N MET A 122 -11.96 1.15 3.52
CA MET A 122 -11.32 2.39 3.99
C MET A 122 -11.91 2.90 5.31
N ASP A 123 -13.24 2.86 5.45
CA ASP A 123 -13.95 3.32 6.66
C ASP A 123 -13.69 2.43 7.88
N ASN A 124 -13.30 1.18 7.66
CA ASN A 124 -13.08 0.19 8.72
C ASN A 124 -11.59 -0.16 8.90
N LEU A 125 -10.67 0.63 8.33
CA LEU A 125 -9.24 0.43 8.56
C LEU A 125 -8.89 0.59 10.04
N PRO A 126 -8.15 -0.36 10.65
CA PRO A 126 -7.57 -0.15 11.96
C PRO A 126 -6.69 1.10 11.98
N ALA A 127 -6.64 1.81 13.11
CA ALA A 127 -5.92 3.08 13.22
C ALA A 127 -4.44 3.02 12.74
N PRO A 128 -3.66 1.95 12.99
CA PRO A 128 -2.32 1.82 12.43
C PRO A 128 -2.29 1.79 10.91
N HIS A 129 -3.20 1.04 10.28
CA HIS A 129 -3.30 0.93 8.81
C HIS A 129 -3.66 2.27 8.19
N LEU A 130 -4.64 2.98 8.77
CA LEU A 130 -5.02 4.30 8.32
C LEU A 130 -3.83 5.29 8.42
N ALA A 131 -3.12 5.31 9.54
CA ALA A 131 -1.96 6.18 9.72
C ALA A 131 -0.82 5.84 8.75
N ALA A 132 -0.55 4.55 8.51
CA ALA A 132 0.42 4.09 7.52
C ALA A 132 0.04 4.50 6.10
N TYR A 133 -1.22 4.31 5.70
CA TYR A 133 -1.72 4.72 4.40
C TYR A 133 -1.59 6.24 4.20
N GLN A 134 -2.01 7.03 5.18
CA GLN A 134 -1.90 8.49 5.14
C GLN A 134 -0.45 8.97 5.03
N LEU A 135 0.46 8.39 5.82
CA LEU A 135 1.88 8.71 5.77
C LEU A 135 2.49 8.35 4.41
N ARG A 136 2.18 7.15 3.91
CA ARG A 136 2.66 6.69 2.61
C ARG A 136 2.20 7.60 1.48
N SER A 137 0.92 7.99 1.48
CA SER A 137 0.35 8.92 0.50
C SER A 137 1.00 10.31 0.57
N ALA A 138 1.25 10.83 1.78
CA ALA A 138 1.94 12.10 1.97
C ALA A 138 3.39 12.07 1.46
N LEU A 139 4.13 10.99 1.73
CA LEU A 139 5.49 10.81 1.22
C LEU A 139 5.51 10.66 -0.32
N ALA A 140 4.58 9.89 -0.87
CA ALA A 140 4.46 9.69 -2.31
C ALA A 140 4.14 11.00 -3.07
N ALA A 141 3.36 11.91 -2.47
CA ALA A 141 3.08 13.23 -3.05
C ALA A 141 4.34 14.10 -3.23
N HIS A 142 5.42 13.79 -2.52
CA HIS A 142 6.74 14.42 -2.66
C HIS A 142 7.75 13.53 -3.40
N GLY A 143 7.32 12.41 -4.00
CA GLY A 143 8.21 11.52 -4.75
C GLY A 143 9.06 10.57 -3.89
N ILE A 144 8.79 10.47 -2.58
CA ILE A 144 9.51 9.57 -1.67
C ILE A 144 8.90 8.16 -1.76
N ALA A 145 9.72 7.19 -2.16
CA ALA A 145 9.29 5.80 -2.29
C ALA A 145 9.49 5.03 -0.98
N ALA A 146 8.55 5.19 -0.04
CA ALA A 146 8.54 4.50 1.26
C ALA A 146 8.18 3.00 1.14
N LYS A 147 8.95 2.23 0.36
CA LYS A 147 8.68 0.81 0.03
C LYS A 147 8.74 -0.11 1.25
N GLY A 148 9.44 0.29 2.30
CA GLY A 148 9.54 -0.45 3.56
C GLY A 148 8.40 -0.18 4.53
N LEU A 149 7.44 0.70 4.19
CA LEU A 149 6.42 1.13 5.12
C LEU A 149 5.35 0.05 5.30
N HIS A 150 5.25 -0.53 6.49
CA HIS A 150 4.29 -1.58 6.84
C HIS A 150 3.83 -1.50 8.30
N ILE A 151 2.80 -2.27 8.69
CA ILE A 151 2.37 -2.39 10.07
C ILE A 151 3.13 -3.50 10.81
N THR A 152 3.61 -3.23 12.02
CA THR A 152 4.19 -4.23 12.91
C THR A 152 3.79 -3.96 14.35
N CYS A 153 3.24 -4.95 15.06
CA CYS A 153 2.83 -4.84 16.46
C CYS A 153 2.04 -3.54 16.78
N GLU A 154 1.02 -3.23 15.97
CA GLU A 154 0.18 -2.01 16.07
C GLU A 154 0.91 -0.67 15.86
N LYS A 155 2.15 -0.72 15.34
CA LYS A 155 2.97 0.45 15.00
C LYS A 155 3.17 0.55 13.49
N VAL A 156 3.51 1.75 13.03
CA VAL A 156 3.86 2.02 11.64
C VAL A 156 5.37 1.91 11.48
N ALA A 157 5.87 0.79 10.95
CA ALA A 157 7.26 0.65 10.58
C ALA A 157 7.50 1.39 9.26
N VAL A 158 8.34 2.43 9.28
CA VAL A 158 8.72 3.15 8.04
C VAL A 158 9.72 2.32 7.24
N GLY A 159 10.62 1.61 7.93
CA GLY A 159 11.57 0.68 7.33
C GLY A 159 12.67 1.41 6.54
N TYR A 160 13.09 0.80 5.44
CA TYR A 160 14.19 1.33 4.64
C TYR A 160 13.78 2.51 3.78
N LEU A 161 14.49 3.62 3.92
CA LEU A 161 14.49 4.72 2.97
C LEU A 161 15.81 4.72 2.21
N ALA A 162 15.74 4.89 0.88
CA ALA A 162 16.92 5.20 0.11
C ALA A 162 17.52 6.50 0.64
N VAL A 163 18.84 6.63 0.55
CA VAL A 163 19.54 7.80 1.07
C VAL A 163 19.05 9.11 0.43
N HIS A 164 18.80 9.13 -0.88
CA HIS A 164 18.15 10.25 -1.57
C HIS A 164 16.78 10.60 -0.94
N ASP A 165 15.95 9.61 -0.68
CA ASP A 165 14.61 9.77 -0.11
C ASP A 165 14.65 10.27 1.34
N ALA A 166 15.62 9.82 2.13
CA ALA A 166 15.85 10.32 3.49
C ALA A 166 16.33 11.77 3.49
N ALA A 167 17.23 12.14 2.57
CA ALA A 167 17.68 13.52 2.40
C ALA A 167 16.53 14.44 1.95
N LEU A 168 15.68 13.98 1.02
CA LEU A 168 14.48 14.69 0.57
C LEU A 168 13.46 14.85 1.70
N LEU A 169 13.22 13.82 2.50
CA LEU A 169 12.36 13.93 3.68
C LEU A 169 12.90 14.97 4.67
N GLY A 170 14.21 14.99 4.87
CA GLY A 170 14.90 15.98 5.69
C GLY A 170 14.72 17.41 5.18
N SER A 171 14.79 17.65 3.86
CA SER A 171 14.61 18.97 3.27
C SER A 171 13.15 19.46 3.31
N ILE A 172 12.19 18.55 3.17
CA ILE A 172 10.76 18.84 3.33
C ILE A 172 10.45 19.29 4.75
N LEU A 173 10.95 18.57 5.75
CA LEU A 173 10.66 18.82 7.16
C LEU A 173 11.49 19.95 7.76
N TYR A 174 12.63 20.28 7.16
CA TYR A 174 13.54 21.30 7.65
C TYR A 174 14.08 22.15 6.49
N ALA A 175 13.56 23.37 6.37
CA ALA A 175 13.94 24.36 5.34
C ALA A 175 15.39 24.89 5.46
N GLY A 176 16.19 24.38 6.39
CA GLY A 176 17.59 24.75 6.53
C GLY A 176 18.45 24.13 5.42
N GLN A 177 19.00 25.00 4.57
CA GLN A 177 20.05 24.65 3.62
C GLN A 177 21.30 24.20 4.39
N ASN A 178 21.52 22.90 4.44
CA ASN A 178 22.84 22.37 4.71
C ASN A 178 23.08 21.29 3.66
N ALA A 179 24.01 21.59 2.74
CA ALA A 179 24.55 20.66 1.78
C ALA A 179 24.92 19.38 2.54
N SER A 180 24.18 18.30 2.29
CA SER A 180 24.62 17.00 2.74
C SER A 180 25.83 16.62 1.88
N PRO A 181 26.91 16.08 2.47
CA PRO A 181 27.92 15.40 1.67
C PRO A 181 27.23 14.34 0.80
N ASP A 182 27.69 14.19 -0.44
CA ASP A 182 27.16 13.21 -1.38
C ASP A 182 27.33 11.81 -0.78
N PRO A 183 26.23 11.17 -0.39
CA PRO A 183 26.29 9.96 0.41
C PRO A 183 26.46 8.69 -0.44
N ASP A 184 26.57 8.82 -1.76
CA ASP A 184 26.75 7.69 -2.68
C ASP A 184 28.17 7.10 -2.64
N ASP A 185 29.16 7.81 -2.08
CA ASP A 185 30.57 7.38 -2.07
C ASP A 185 31.18 7.16 -0.66
N ASP A 186 30.49 7.51 0.43
CA ASP A 186 31.04 7.42 1.79
C ASP A 186 30.03 6.88 2.83
N TRP A 187 30.39 5.78 3.49
CA TRP A 187 29.57 5.19 4.56
C TRP A 187 29.40 6.13 5.75
N HIS A 188 30.38 6.99 6.05
CA HIS A 188 30.27 7.99 7.10
C HIS A 188 29.21 9.06 6.77
N ALA A 189 29.01 9.37 5.49
CA ALA A 189 27.94 10.27 5.06
C ALA A 189 26.55 9.65 5.33
N VAL A 190 26.41 8.32 5.20
CA VAL A 190 25.18 7.60 5.56
C VAL A 190 24.91 7.65 7.07
N GLU A 191 25.93 7.52 7.91
CA GLU A 191 25.80 7.68 9.38
C GLU A 191 25.38 9.09 9.76
N TYR A 192 26.02 10.10 9.16
CA TYR A 192 25.66 11.50 9.37
C TYR A 192 24.20 11.76 8.97
N LEU A 193 23.78 11.24 7.81
CA LEU A 193 22.40 11.34 7.35
C LEU A 193 21.42 10.63 8.29
N ALA A 194 21.76 9.44 8.79
CA ALA A 194 20.91 8.70 9.73
C ALA A 194 20.69 9.51 11.03
N ASN A 195 21.77 10.05 11.62
CA ASN A 195 21.69 10.88 12.82
C ASN A 195 20.87 12.16 12.59
N ARG A 196 21.09 12.83 11.45
CA ARG A 196 20.31 14.02 11.07
C ARG A 196 18.83 13.68 10.88
N THR A 197 18.53 12.58 10.20
CA THR A 197 17.17 12.09 9.97
C THR A 197 16.50 11.76 11.29
N ALA A 198 17.19 11.09 12.22
CA ALA A 198 16.67 10.80 13.56
C ALA A 198 16.27 12.09 14.30
N ALA A 199 17.13 13.12 14.28
CA ALA A 199 16.83 14.39 14.94
C ALA A 199 15.61 15.10 14.31
N ILE A 200 15.55 15.18 12.98
CA ILE A 200 14.44 15.82 12.25
C ILE A 200 13.13 15.07 12.50
N LEU A 201 13.13 13.75 12.35
CA LEU A 201 11.94 12.93 12.58
C LEU A 201 11.49 12.99 14.03
N SER A 202 12.43 13.01 14.98
CA SER A 202 12.07 13.12 16.41
C SER A 202 11.42 14.47 16.71
N ALA A 203 11.91 15.56 16.12
CA ALA A 203 11.30 16.88 16.24
C ALA A 203 9.90 16.93 15.60
N ALA A 204 9.74 16.38 14.39
CA ALA A 204 8.46 16.37 13.68
C ALA A 204 7.40 15.48 14.34
N THR A 205 7.84 14.36 14.93
CA THR A 205 6.95 13.38 15.56
C THR A 205 6.76 13.62 17.05
N GLY A 206 7.57 14.44 17.71
CA GLY A 206 7.53 14.63 19.17
C GLY A 206 7.90 13.37 19.98
N GLU A 207 8.50 12.36 19.34
CA GLU A 207 8.93 11.10 19.94
C GLU A 207 10.39 10.81 19.56
N VAL A 208 11.09 9.97 20.33
CA VAL A 208 12.44 9.54 19.94
C VAL A 208 12.33 8.54 18.79
N VAL A 209 12.77 8.94 17.60
CA VAL A 209 12.78 8.09 16.41
C VAL A 209 14.19 7.53 16.19
N MET A 210 14.29 6.20 16.26
CA MET A 210 15.53 5.51 15.94
C MET A 210 15.71 5.44 14.42
N VAL A 211 16.86 5.89 13.94
CA VAL A 211 17.27 5.75 12.53
C VAL A 211 18.67 5.15 12.51
N ILE A 212 18.84 4.06 11.79
CA ILE A 212 20.09 3.30 11.71
C ILE A 212 20.64 3.42 10.28
N ALA A 213 21.91 3.77 10.16
CA ALA A 213 22.59 3.75 8.87
C ALA A 213 22.71 2.31 8.34
N ASP A 214 22.40 2.11 7.07
CA ASP A 214 22.50 0.82 6.41
C ASP A 214 23.21 0.98 5.05
N PRO A 215 24.52 1.25 5.09
CA PRO A 215 25.31 1.45 3.88
C PRO A 215 25.42 0.14 3.09
N ALA A 216 25.38 0.25 1.77
CA ALA A 216 25.70 -0.86 0.89
C ALA A 216 27.19 -1.22 1.03
N CYS A 217 27.49 -2.51 0.92
CA CYS A 217 28.88 -2.94 0.77
C CYS A 217 29.43 -2.48 -0.59
N SER A 218 30.74 -2.31 -0.72
CA SER A 218 31.38 -1.81 -1.97
C SER A 218 31.10 -2.69 -3.20
N SER A 219 30.86 -3.99 -3.02
CA SER A 219 30.45 -4.92 -4.07
C SER A 219 28.93 -5.06 -4.25
N CYS A 220 28.15 -4.44 -3.37
CA CYS A 220 26.69 -4.52 -3.32
C CYS A 220 26.00 -3.28 -3.91
N SER A 221 26.71 -2.16 -4.07
CA SER A 221 26.12 -0.84 -4.40
C SER A 221 25.27 -0.85 -5.68
N LEU A 222 25.63 -1.69 -6.65
CA LEU A 222 24.88 -1.86 -7.91
C LEU A 222 23.55 -2.60 -7.73
N SER A 223 23.45 -3.55 -6.79
CA SER A 223 22.24 -4.34 -6.54
C SER A 223 21.40 -3.79 -5.39
N ARG A 224 22.01 -2.98 -4.52
CA ARG A 224 21.40 -2.39 -3.34
C ARG A 224 22.03 -1.00 -3.10
N PRO A 225 21.28 0.10 -3.31
CA PRO A 225 21.78 1.44 -2.95
C PRO A 225 21.93 1.57 -1.43
N HIS A 226 22.70 2.57 -0.98
CA HIS A 226 22.78 2.98 0.42
C HIS A 226 21.41 3.39 0.96
N ARG A 227 21.12 3.04 2.21
CA ARG A 227 19.82 3.28 2.85
C ARG A 227 19.99 3.71 4.30
N VAL A 228 18.90 4.20 4.87
CA VAL A 228 18.72 4.28 6.31
C VAL A 228 17.50 3.45 6.69
N ASN A 229 17.54 2.82 7.86
CA ASN A 229 16.41 2.10 8.43
C ASN A 229 15.74 2.98 9.49
N VAL A 230 14.51 3.38 9.24
CA VAL A 230 13.70 4.17 10.17
C VAL A 230 12.82 3.20 10.98
N GLY A 231 12.94 3.30 12.31
CA GLY A 231 12.21 2.47 13.25
C GLY A 231 10.69 2.65 13.20
N ALA A 232 10.00 1.85 14.00
CA ALA A 232 8.54 1.90 14.08
C ALA A 232 8.05 3.12 14.88
N LEU A 233 7.02 3.77 14.35
CA LEU A 233 6.35 4.92 14.94
C LEU A 233 5.05 4.49 15.62
N THR A 234 4.69 5.14 16.72
CA THR A 234 3.30 5.05 17.21
C THR A 234 2.34 5.62 16.16
N VAL A 235 1.07 5.24 16.24
CA VAL A 235 0.01 5.81 15.38
C VAL A 235 0.03 7.34 15.45
N SER A 236 0.17 7.90 16.66
CA SER A 236 0.18 9.34 16.88
C SER A 236 1.40 10.03 16.27
N ALA A 237 2.59 9.41 16.36
CA ALA A 237 3.81 9.92 15.72
C ALA A 237 3.72 9.87 14.20
N ALA A 238 3.20 8.77 13.64
CA ALA A 238 2.97 8.66 12.19
C ALA A 238 2.01 9.75 11.69
N GLN A 239 0.91 10.01 12.42
CA GLN A 239 -0.03 11.09 12.08
C GLN A 239 0.62 12.48 12.15
N ARG A 240 1.42 12.77 13.19
CA ARG A 240 2.15 14.04 13.30
C ARG A 240 3.16 14.22 12.17
N LEU A 241 3.88 13.14 11.81
CA LEU A 241 4.79 13.15 10.67
C LEU A 241 4.05 13.42 9.36
N THR A 242 2.91 12.77 9.13
CA THR A 242 2.06 13.02 7.96
C THR A 242 1.66 14.48 7.86
N ALA A 243 1.17 15.07 8.97
CA ALA A 243 0.77 16.47 9.00
C ALA A 243 1.94 17.41 8.71
N ALA A 244 3.14 17.13 9.24
CA ALA A 244 4.33 17.92 8.97
C ALA A 244 4.75 17.86 7.50
N VAL A 245 4.71 16.68 6.87
CA VAL A 245 5.02 16.50 5.44
C VAL A 245 4.00 17.22 4.55
N GLN A 246 2.73 17.19 4.92
CA GLN A 246 1.66 17.88 4.19
C GLN A 246 1.75 19.41 4.31
N ALA A 247 2.00 19.92 5.53
CA ALA A 247 2.14 21.36 5.75
C ALA A 247 3.30 21.98 4.92
N ALA A 248 4.39 21.23 4.75
CA ALA A 248 5.49 21.65 3.88
C ALA A 248 5.10 21.69 2.38
N HIS A 249 4.20 20.81 1.93
CA HIS A 249 3.66 20.83 0.58
C HIS A 249 2.82 22.09 0.30
N ASP A 250 1.94 22.44 1.23
CA ASP A 250 1.04 23.59 1.08
C ASP A 250 1.79 24.93 1.08
N CYS A 251 2.91 25.02 1.83
CA CYS A 251 3.79 26.19 1.83
C CYS A 251 4.59 26.36 0.52
N THR A 252 4.82 25.27 -0.23
CA THR A 252 5.60 25.30 -1.48
C THR A 252 4.72 25.46 -2.73
N ASN A 253 3.44 25.11 -2.66
CA ASN A 253 2.45 25.27 -3.73
C ASN A 253 1.20 26.01 -3.21
N PRO A 254 1.24 27.34 -3.02
CA PRO A 254 0.04 28.09 -2.65
C PRO A 254 -1.02 27.94 -3.75
N ARG A 255 -2.22 27.48 -3.39
CA ARG A 255 -3.35 27.41 -4.34
C ARG A 255 -3.58 28.81 -4.94
N PRO A 256 -3.69 28.94 -6.27
CA PRO A 256 -4.10 30.22 -6.86
C PRO A 256 -5.52 30.54 -6.38
N GLY A 257 -5.67 31.70 -5.76
CA GLY A 257 -6.96 32.25 -5.33
C GLY A 257 -7.80 32.79 -6.46
#